data_AF-A0A1Y4UYE3-F1
#
_entry.id   AF-A0A1Y4UYE3-F1
#
_cell.length_a   1.000
_cell.length_b   1.000
_cell.length_c   1.000
_cell.angle_alpha   90.00
_cell.angle_beta   90.00
_cell.angle_gamma   90.00
#
_symmetry.space_group_name_H-M   'P 1'
#
loop_
_entity.id
_entity.type
_entity.pdbx_description
1 polymer ?
#
loop_
_entity_poly.entity_id
_entity_poly.type
_entity_poly.pdbx_seq_one_letter_code
_entity_poly.pdbx_strand_id
1 'polypeptide(L)'
;MGTTDLAPSTSNGITITPLASVADAYNCYLRLRVEAPEGTVLPDMGTQEDHVFLDVDLRDTATGERLDWGVQKARFLPDSTPGDNVVELVFILYGRPGGVNWNDGVSKTLYLTDLALIPREGTSGEEPMILEGTWSFALDHLYRSKILEVDPAGAVRLDTETQTMVTLESLTLSPLSVSFTLSYPQDAGSFVHYELTLVCKDGSTVTINGANGYGDPGPDGPGGRDYFYGVSAFDIPIPLERIDHIQFGDCSIFLPDTTQ
;
A
#
# COMPACT_ATOMS: atom_id res chain seq x y z
N MET A 1 -10.69 -1.99 8.83
CA MET A 1 -10.96 -0.93 7.84
C MET A 1 -12.24 -0.21 8.25
N GLY A 2 -12.37 1.09 7.95
CA GLY A 2 -13.61 1.83 8.19
C GLY A 2 -14.70 1.44 7.18
N THR A 3 -15.97 1.60 7.55
CA THR A 3 -17.09 1.53 6.59
C THR A 3 -16.97 2.66 5.58
N THR A 4 -17.48 2.44 4.37
CA THR A 4 -17.35 3.41 3.26
C THR A 4 -18.71 3.74 2.66
N ASP A 5 -18.88 4.98 2.23
CA ASP A 5 -20.10 5.46 1.55
C ASP A 5 -19.91 5.60 0.02
N LEU A 6 -18.88 4.94 -0.52
CA LEU A 6 -18.60 4.93 -1.95
C LEU A 6 -19.71 4.17 -2.68
N ALA A 7 -20.23 4.77 -3.74
CA ALA A 7 -21.29 4.15 -4.54
C ALA A 7 -20.76 2.92 -5.32
N PRO A 8 -21.58 1.86 -5.47
CA PRO A 8 -21.28 0.78 -6.41
C PRO A 8 -21.20 1.31 -7.85
N SER A 9 -20.39 0.65 -8.66
CA SER A 9 -20.32 0.89 -10.10
C SER A 9 -20.71 -0.39 -10.84
N THR A 10 -21.52 -0.27 -11.89
CA THR A 10 -21.93 -1.41 -12.73
C THR A 10 -21.52 -1.15 -14.17
N SER A 11 -20.88 -2.15 -14.79
CA SER A 11 -20.52 -2.15 -16.20
C SER A 11 -20.67 -3.56 -16.75
N ASN A 12 -21.24 -3.70 -17.95
CA ASN A 12 -21.44 -5.00 -18.61
C ASN A 12 -22.16 -6.06 -17.73
N GLY A 13 -23.12 -5.60 -16.91
CA GLY A 13 -23.85 -6.48 -15.97
C GLY A 13 -23.04 -6.91 -14.73
N ILE A 14 -21.78 -6.53 -14.61
CA ILE A 14 -20.92 -6.79 -13.46
C ILE A 14 -20.92 -5.58 -12.54
N THR A 15 -21.18 -5.79 -11.26
CA THR A 15 -21.20 -4.74 -10.24
C THR A 15 -20.02 -4.88 -9.30
N ILE A 16 -19.24 -3.81 -9.15
CA ILE A 16 -18.19 -3.69 -8.13
C ILE A 16 -18.71 -2.77 -7.03
N THR A 17 -18.81 -3.31 -5.81
CA THR A 17 -19.29 -2.63 -4.62
C THR A 17 -18.14 -2.43 -3.62
N PRO A 18 -17.76 -1.19 -3.30
CA PRO A 18 -16.86 -0.92 -2.19
C PRO A 18 -17.56 -1.20 -0.87
N LEU A 19 -16.97 -2.07 -0.05
CA LEU A 19 -17.46 -2.43 1.28
C LEU A 19 -16.75 -1.65 2.39
N ALA A 20 -15.49 -1.29 2.16
CA ALA A 20 -14.67 -0.53 3.10
C ALA A 20 -13.59 0.24 2.34
N SER A 21 -13.15 1.37 2.90
CA SER A 21 -12.03 2.14 2.37
C SER A 21 -11.17 2.68 3.51
N VAL A 22 -9.86 2.79 3.28
CA VAL A 22 -8.93 3.48 4.18
C VAL A 22 -7.71 3.93 3.39
N ALA A 23 -7.23 5.13 3.67
CA ALA A 23 -6.04 5.67 3.03
C ALA A 23 -5.11 6.36 4.04
N ASP A 24 -3.83 6.38 3.72
CA ASP A 24 -2.83 7.28 4.32
C ASP A 24 -2.38 8.30 3.26
N ALA A 25 -1.26 9.00 3.46
CA ALA A 25 -0.79 9.92 2.44
C ALA A 25 -0.38 9.21 1.13
N TYR A 26 0.07 7.96 1.19
CA TYR A 26 0.71 7.27 0.07
C TYR A 26 -0.08 6.09 -0.47
N ASN A 27 -0.92 5.44 0.32
CA ASN A 27 -1.58 4.19 -0.01
C ASN A 27 -3.09 4.28 0.20
N CYS A 28 -3.84 3.62 -0.68
CA CYS A 28 -5.29 3.47 -0.57
C CYS A 28 -5.68 2.00 -0.62
N TYR A 29 -6.53 1.58 0.32
CA TYR A 29 -7.05 0.23 0.44
C TYR A 29 -8.57 0.27 0.27
N LEU A 30 -9.09 -0.59 -0.59
CA LEU A 30 -10.52 -0.77 -0.83
C LEU A 30 -10.86 -2.25 -0.64
N ARG A 31 -11.80 -2.58 0.24
CA ARG A 31 -12.43 -3.91 0.21
C ARG A 31 -13.53 -3.85 -0.83
N LEU A 32 -13.44 -4.67 -1.86
CA LEU A 32 -14.37 -4.70 -2.97
C LEU A 32 -15.09 -6.05 -2.98
N ARG A 33 -16.40 -6.00 -3.25
CA ARG A 33 -17.19 -7.16 -3.66
C ARG A 33 -17.52 -7.00 -5.13
N VAL A 34 -17.16 -8.01 -5.91
CA VAL A 34 -17.46 -8.11 -7.34
C VAL A 34 -18.58 -9.11 -7.52
N GLU A 35 -19.63 -8.73 -8.23
CA GLU A 35 -20.76 -9.61 -8.57
C GLU A 35 -20.95 -9.61 -10.08
N ALA A 36 -20.73 -10.76 -10.70
CA ALA A 36 -20.98 -11.00 -12.13
C ALA A 36 -22.48 -11.29 -12.37
N PRO A 37 -22.97 -11.36 -13.62
CA PRO A 37 -24.35 -11.72 -13.91
C PRO A 37 -24.77 -13.05 -13.29
N GLU A 38 -26.06 -13.18 -12.95
CA GLU A 38 -26.61 -14.41 -12.39
C GLU A 38 -26.34 -15.60 -13.31
N GLY A 39 -25.84 -16.71 -12.75
CA GLY A 39 -25.48 -17.91 -13.50
C GLY A 39 -24.04 -17.91 -14.04
N THR A 40 -23.29 -16.82 -13.92
CA THR A 40 -21.84 -16.83 -14.11
C THR A 40 -21.18 -17.55 -12.93
N VAL A 41 -20.33 -18.54 -13.21
CA VAL A 41 -19.51 -19.22 -12.21
C VAL A 41 -18.13 -18.56 -12.24
N LEU A 42 -17.76 -17.86 -11.17
CA LEU A 42 -16.42 -17.29 -11.04
C LEU A 42 -15.42 -18.36 -10.55
N PRO A 43 -14.15 -18.27 -10.98
CA PRO A 43 -13.15 -19.20 -10.47
C PRO A 43 -12.77 -18.91 -9.01
N ASP A 44 -12.43 -19.94 -8.26
CA ASP A 44 -11.88 -19.85 -6.91
C ASP A 44 -10.45 -19.32 -6.94
N MET A 45 -10.31 -18.10 -6.43
CA MET A 45 -9.03 -17.39 -6.34
C MET A 45 -8.27 -17.69 -5.03
N GLY A 46 -8.88 -18.45 -4.11
CA GLY A 46 -8.36 -18.69 -2.78
C GLY A 46 -7.97 -17.39 -2.07
N THR A 47 -6.77 -17.37 -1.48
CA THR A 47 -6.20 -16.16 -0.87
C THR A 47 -5.03 -15.61 -1.67
N GLN A 48 -5.04 -15.79 -3.00
CA GLN A 48 -3.92 -15.36 -3.83
C GLN A 48 -3.80 -13.83 -3.90
N GLU A 49 -2.62 -13.38 -4.27
CA GLU A 49 -2.32 -11.97 -4.49
C GLU A 49 -1.81 -11.75 -5.92
N ASP A 50 -2.31 -10.71 -6.60
CA ASP A 50 -1.93 -10.40 -7.99
C ASP A 50 -2.24 -8.96 -8.41
N HIS A 51 -1.81 -8.56 -9.60
CA HIS A 51 -2.25 -7.36 -10.32
C HIS A 51 -3.44 -7.72 -11.19
N VAL A 52 -4.65 -7.37 -10.75
CA VAL A 52 -5.88 -7.97 -11.30
C VAL A 52 -6.62 -7.10 -12.30
N PHE A 53 -6.47 -5.77 -12.28
CA PHE A 53 -7.10 -4.91 -13.29
C PHE A 53 -6.13 -4.67 -14.45
N LEU A 54 -6.60 -4.77 -15.69
CA LEU A 54 -5.74 -4.56 -16.86
C LEU A 54 -5.35 -3.10 -17.05
N ASP A 55 -6.21 -2.17 -16.63
CA ASP A 55 -5.87 -0.75 -16.54
C ASP A 55 -6.47 -0.13 -15.27
N VAL A 56 -5.68 0.77 -14.67
CA VAL A 56 -6.04 1.52 -13.47
C VAL A 56 -5.64 2.97 -13.70
N ASP A 57 -6.63 3.84 -13.79
CA ASP A 57 -6.45 5.26 -14.03
C ASP A 57 -6.99 6.07 -12.85
N LEU A 58 -6.22 7.04 -12.40
CA LEU A 58 -6.61 7.94 -11.32
C LEU A 58 -6.58 9.36 -11.87
N ARG A 59 -7.67 10.10 -11.66
CA ARG A 59 -7.77 11.48 -12.11
C ARG A 59 -8.19 12.41 -11.00
N ASP A 60 -7.70 13.64 -11.06
CA ASP A 60 -8.31 14.73 -10.32
C ASP A 60 -9.75 14.92 -10.84
N THR A 61 -10.72 14.91 -9.94
CA THR A 61 -12.14 14.96 -10.32
C THR A 61 -12.52 16.31 -10.93
N ALA A 62 -11.88 17.39 -10.50
CA ALA A 62 -12.19 18.75 -10.94
C ALA A 62 -11.54 19.10 -12.28
N THR A 63 -10.28 18.69 -12.49
CA THR A 63 -9.51 19.04 -13.69
C THR A 63 -9.51 17.94 -14.76
N GLY A 64 -9.76 16.69 -14.36
CA GLY A 64 -9.61 15.51 -15.23
C GLY A 64 -8.15 15.15 -15.53
N GLU A 65 -7.19 15.79 -14.87
CA GLU A 65 -5.76 15.48 -15.00
C GLU A 65 -5.45 14.09 -14.45
N ARG A 66 -4.60 13.35 -15.16
CA ARG A 66 -4.12 12.05 -14.70
C ARG A 66 -3.11 12.21 -13.57
N LEU A 67 -3.35 11.54 -12.45
CA LEU A 67 -2.51 11.60 -11.26
C LEU A 67 -1.55 10.41 -11.22
N ASP A 68 -0.31 10.63 -10.80
CA ASP A 68 0.67 9.56 -10.57
C ASP A 68 0.42 8.89 -9.22
N TRP A 69 -0.02 7.63 -9.23
CA TRP A 69 -0.51 6.94 -8.03
C TRP A 69 0.25 5.66 -7.65
N GLY A 70 1.19 5.21 -8.49
CA GLY A 70 2.06 4.05 -8.22
C GLY A 70 1.56 2.73 -8.83
N VAL A 71 1.44 1.67 -8.01
CA VAL A 71 1.17 0.30 -8.47
C VAL A 71 0.00 -0.34 -7.73
N GLN A 72 -0.80 -1.15 -8.43
CA GLN A 72 -1.92 -1.89 -7.83
C GLN A 72 -1.46 -3.21 -7.20
N LYS A 73 -2.23 -3.75 -6.28
CA LYS A 73 -2.19 -5.15 -5.85
C LYS A 73 -3.58 -5.53 -5.36
N ALA A 74 -4.00 -6.76 -5.59
CA ALA A 74 -5.19 -7.32 -4.98
C ALA A 74 -4.82 -8.52 -4.11
N ARG A 75 -5.58 -8.71 -3.03
CA ARG A 75 -5.60 -9.93 -2.25
C ARG A 75 -7.03 -10.45 -2.20
N PHE A 76 -7.25 -11.66 -2.70
CA PHE A 76 -8.55 -12.30 -2.63
C PHE A 76 -8.86 -12.75 -1.19
N LEU A 77 -10.13 -12.62 -0.80
CA LEU A 77 -10.64 -13.14 0.46
C LEU A 77 -11.18 -14.56 0.23
N PRO A 78 -11.15 -15.44 1.24
CA PRO A 78 -11.73 -16.77 1.13
C PRO A 78 -13.19 -16.71 0.68
N ASP A 79 -13.51 -17.46 -0.37
CA ASP A 79 -14.88 -17.59 -0.86
C ASP A 79 -15.66 -18.58 0.02
N SER A 80 -16.75 -18.10 0.63
CA SER A 80 -17.63 -18.92 1.46
C SER A 80 -18.67 -19.71 0.65
N THR A 81 -18.88 -19.36 -0.61
CA THR A 81 -19.87 -20.00 -1.50
C THR A 81 -19.24 -20.34 -2.87
N PRO A 82 -18.28 -21.29 -2.91
CA PRO A 82 -17.60 -21.63 -4.14
C PRO A 82 -18.56 -21.97 -5.29
N GLY A 83 -18.29 -21.39 -6.45
CA GLY A 83 -19.06 -21.58 -7.67
C GLY A 83 -20.28 -20.67 -7.82
N ASP A 84 -20.40 -19.63 -6.99
CA ASP A 84 -21.33 -18.52 -7.23
C ASP A 84 -20.72 -17.46 -8.18
N ASN A 85 -21.45 -16.35 -8.33
CA ASN A 85 -21.09 -15.24 -9.21
C ASN A 85 -20.37 -14.11 -8.45
N VAL A 86 -19.81 -14.37 -7.26
CA VAL A 86 -19.30 -13.37 -6.34
C VAL A 86 -17.84 -13.64 -5.98
N VAL A 87 -17.03 -12.58 -5.94
CA VAL A 87 -15.70 -12.64 -5.32
C VAL A 87 -15.44 -11.38 -4.50
N GLU A 88 -14.73 -11.54 -3.39
CA GLU A 88 -14.28 -10.42 -2.59
C GLU A 88 -12.75 -10.30 -2.60
N LEU A 89 -12.27 -9.07 -2.66
CA LEU A 89 -10.84 -8.78 -2.62
C LEU A 89 -10.55 -7.48 -1.88
N VAL A 90 -9.35 -7.40 -1.31
CA VAL A 90 -8.76 -6.14 -0.87
C VAL A 90 -7.91 -5.63 -2.02
N PHE A 91 -8.34 -4.53 -2.63
CA PHE A 91 -7.61 -3.82 -3.67
C PHE A 91 -6.76 -2.73 -3.03
N ILE A 92 -5.49 -2.68 -3.40
CA ILE A 92 -4.49 -1.84 -2.77
C ILE A 92 -3.77 -1.05 -3.86
N LEU A 93 -3.69 0.25 -3.66
CA LEU A 93 -3.04 1.21 -4.53
C LEU A 93 -1.82 1.74 -3.76
N TYR A 94 -0.63 1.21 -4.09
CA TYR A 94 0.62 1.57 -3.43
C TYR A 94 1.27 2.76 -4.10
N GLY A 95 1.42 3.84 -3.35
CA GLY A 95 2.12 5.04 -3.83
C GLY A 95 3.61 5.03 -3.52
N ARG A 96 4.20 6.21 -3.71
CA ARG A 96 5.60 6.52 -3.48
C ARG A 96 5.76 7.99 -3.08
N PRO A 97 6.88 8.38 -2.47
CA PRO A 97 7.25 9.79 -2.33
C PRO A 97 7.17 10.52 -3.67
N GLY A 98 6.58 11.72 -3.67
CA GLY A 98 6.35 12.53 -4.87
C GLY A 98 5.14 12.12 -5.72
N GLY A 99 4.47 11.02 -5.39
CA GLY A 99 3.19 10.64 -6.01
C GLY A 99 1.98 11.36 -5.42
N VAL A 100 0.80 10.91 -5.82
CA VAL A 100 -0.49 11.43 -5.34
C VAL A 100 -0.61 11.30 -3.84
N ASN A 101 -1.18 12.33 -3.20
CA ASN A 101 -1.58 12.27 -1.81
C ASN A 101 -3.04 11.83 -1.70
N TRP A 102 -3.31 10.67 -1.11
CA TRP A 102 -4.69 10.17 -0.98
C TRP A 102 -5.51 10.89 0.10
N ASN A 103 -4.86 11.61 1.01
CA ASN A 103 -5.47 12.27 2.17
C ASN A 103 -5.35 13.80 2.18
N ASP A 104 -5.01 14.42 1.05
CA ASP A 104 -4.93 15.89 0.88
C ASP A 104 -6.30 16.59 0.88
N GLY A 105 -7.40 15.83 0.82
CA GLY A 105 -8.77 16.36 0.75
C GLY A 105 -9.21 16.82 -0.64
N VAL A 106 -8.40 16.58 -1.67
CA VAL A 106 -8.76 16.80 -3.07
C VAL A 106 -9.49 15.57 -3.61
N SER A 107 -10.65 15.80 -4.22
CA SER A 107 -11.46 14.77 -4.88
C SER A 107 -10.72 14.09 -6.03
N LYS A 108 -10.78 12.76 -6.06
CA LYS A 108 -10.12 11.93 -7.09
C LYS A 108 -11.11 10.90 -7.61
N THR A 109 -11.08 10.63 -8.91
CA THR A 109 -11.88 9.58 -9.53
C THR A 109 -10.97 8.43 -9.96
N LEU A 110 -11.23 7.24 -9.41
CA LEU A 110 -10.57 6.00 -9.78
C LEU A 110 -11.36 5.31 -10.89
N TYR A 111 -10.68 4.89 -11.94
CA TYR A 111 -11.22 4.08 -13.03
C TYR A 111 -10.48 2.75 -13.08
N LEU A 112 -11.24 1.66 -13.14
CA LEU A 112 -10.74 0.29 -13.22
C LEU A 112 -11.28 -0.32 -14.51
N THR A 113 -10.41 -0.93 -15.32
CA THR A 113 -10.78 -1.56 -16.58
C THR A 113 -10.36 -3.02 -16.57
N ASP A 114 -11.30 -3.88 -16.94
CA ASP A 114 -11.18 -5.34 -17.10
C ASP A 114 -10.53 -6.05 -15.90
N LEU A 115 -11.32 -6.83 -15.16
CA LEU A 115 -10.82 -7.62 -14.04
C LEU A 115 -10.40 -9.01 -14.51
N ALA A 116 -9.10 -9.31 -14.43
CA ALA A 116 -8.55 -10.63 -14.69
C ALA A 116 -8.60 -11.51 -13.43
N LEU A 117 -9.32 -12.62 -13.53
CA LEU A 117 -9.39 -13.69 -12.54
C LEU A 117 -8.59 -14.87 -13.08
N ILE A 118 -7.34 -14.96 -12.65
CA ILE A 118 -6.38 -15.98 -13.10
C ILE A 118 -5.98 -16.85 -11.90
N PRO A 119 -6.65 -17.98 -11.65
CA PRO A 119 -6.26 -18.90 -10.60
C PRO A 119 -4.83 -19.39 -10.80
N ARG A 120 -4.09 -19.61 -9.71
CA ARG A 120 -2.75 -20.20 -9.81
C ARG A 120 -2.81 -21.63 -10.37
N GLU A 121 -1.85 -21.95 -11.24
CA GLU A 121 -1.73 -23.32 -11.76
C GLU A 121 -1.66 -24.35 -10.62
N GLY A 122 -2.52 -25.37 -10.67
CA GLY A 122 -2.57 -26.45 -9.70
C GLY A 122 -3.34 -26.17 -8.40
N THR A 123 -3.98 -24.99 -8.24
CA THR A 123 -4.81 -24.72 -7.05
C THR A 123 -6.27 -25.10 -7.22
N SER A 124 -6.90 -24.75 -8.36
CA SER A 124 -8.31 -25.09 -8.63
C SER A 124 -8.51 -25.89 -9.93
N GLY A 125 -7.57 -25.81 -10.89
CA GLY A 125 -7.75 -26.41 -12.22
C GLY A 125 -8.77 -25.68 -13.09
N GLU A 126 -9.20 -24.50 -12.68
CA GLU A 126 -10.17 -23.67 -13.37
C GLU A 126 -9.51 -22.75 -14.41
N GLU A 127 -10.25 -22.42 -15.46
CA GLU A 127 -9.75 -21.60 -16.56
C GLU A 127 -9.72 -20.11 -16.16
N PRO A 128 -8.69 -19.35 -16.58
CA PRO A 128 -8.65 -17.91 -16.42
C PRO A 128 -9.89 -17.24 -17.04
N MET A 129 -10.39 -16.21 -16.37
CA MET A 129 -11.54 -15.42 -16.81
C MET A 129 -11.20 -13.93 -16.80
N ILE A 130 -11.70 -13.20 -17.80
CA ILE A 130 -11.68 -11.74 -17.80
C ILE A 130 -13.11 -11.25 -17.69
N LEU A 131 -13.39 -10.48 -16.66
CA LEU A 131 -14.63 -9.73 -16.51
C LEU A 131 -14.45 -8.39 -17.22
N GLU A 132 -15.00 -8.27 -18.42
CA GLU A 132 -14.87 -7.08 -19.26
C GLU A 132 -15.75 -5.94 -18.76
N GLY A 133 -15.18 -4.74 -18.63
CA GLY A 133 -15.91 -3.55 -18.22
C GLY A 133 -15.04 -2.39 -17.76
N THR A 134 -15.70 -1.25 -17.50
CA THR A 134 -15.06 -0.08 -16.90
C THR A 134 -15.88 0.38 -15.70
N TRP A 135 -15.26 0.40 -14.53
CA TRP A 135 -15.89 0.83 -13.28
C TRP A 135 -15.23 2.09 -12.76
N SER A 136 -16.00 2.96 -12.12
CA SER A 136 -15.50 4.25 -11.63
C SER A 136 -15.99 4.58 -10.24
N PHE A 137 -15.11 5.14 -9.41
CA PHE A 137 -15.40 5.51 -8.03
C PHE A 137 -14.90 6.93 -7.72
N ALA A 138 -15.77 7.78 -7.18
CA ALA A 138 -15.40 9.07 -6.65
C ALA A 138 -14.86 8.90 -5.22
N LEU A 139 -13.57 9.14 -4.99
CA LEU A 139 -12.87 8.87 -3.74
C LEU A 139 -12.93 10.05 -2.76
N ASP A 140 -14.10 10.70 -2.64
CA ASP A 140 -14.29 11.94 -1.88
C ASP A 140 -14.31 11.74 -0.35
N HIS A 141 -14.55 10.50 0.09
CA HIS A 141 -14.83 10.16 1.49
C HIS A 141 -14.00 8.96 1.97
N LEU A 142 -12.72 8.90 1.61
CA LEU A 142 -11.81 7.90 2.16
C LEU A 142 -11.63 8.11 3.67
N TYR A 143 -11.69 7.02 4.44
CA TYR A 143 -11.32 7.07 5.84
C TYR A 143 -9.83 7.41 5.95
N ARG A 144 -9.53 8.53 6.62
CA ARG A 144 -8.16 9.00 6.81
C ARG A 144 -7.53 8.30 8.00
N SER A 145 -6.50 7.51 7.73
CA SER A 145 -5.73 6.87 8.79
C SER A 145 -4.92 7.90 9.59
N LYS A 146 -4.67 7.58 10.88
CA LYS A 146 -3.84 8.39 11.75
C LYS A 146 -2.39 8.38 11.27
N ILE A 147 -1.76 9.55 11.25
CA ILE A 147 -0.33 9.70 10.98
C ILE A 147 0.38 9.97 12.31
N LEU A 148 1.53 9.34 12.50
CA LEU A 148 2.39 9.49 13.67
C LEU A 148 3.81 9.76 13.23
N GLU A 149 4.30 10.97 13.45
CA GLU A 149 5.72 11.29 13.31
C GLU A 149 6.49 10.67 14.49
N VAL A 150 7.61 10.03 14.19
CA VAL A 150 8.47 9.36 15.17
C VAL A 150 9.85 9.96 15.06
N ASP A 151 10.38 10.47 16.17
CA ASP A 151 11.76 11.00 16.23
C ASP A 151 12.74 9.82 16.10
N PRO A 152 13.58 9.77 15.05
CA PRO A 152 14.59 8.72 14.91
C PRO A 152 15.69 8.78 15.97
N ALA A 153 15.78 9.87 16.75
CA ALA A 153 16.80 10.09 17.77
C ALA A 153 18.25 9.96 17.24
N GLY A 154 18.46 10.28 15.96
CA GLY A 154 19.74 10.14 15.27
C GLY A 154 20.19 8.68 15.12
N ALA A 155 19.26 7.72 15.00
CA ALA A 155 19.58 6.31 14.85
C ALA A 155 20.49 6.05 13.64
N VAL A 156 21.55 5.27 13.87
CA VAL A 156 22.53 4.87 12.87
C VAL A 156 22.75 3.37 12.93
N ARG A 157 22.82 2.74 11.77
CA ARG A 157 23.11 1.31 11.61
C ARG A 157 24.28 1.11 10.65
N LEU A 158 25.11 0.11 10.93
CA LEU A 158 26.04 -0.41 9.94
C LEU A 158 25.30 -1.34 8.97
N ASP A 159 25.25 -0.96 7.71
CA ASP A 159 24.83 -1.86 6.65
C ASP A 159 25.91 -2.93 6.43
N THR A 160 25.57 -4.19 6.66
CA THR A 160 26.53 -5.29 6.59
C THR A 160 26.93 -5.66 5.17
N GLU A 161 26.12 -5.30 4.17
CA GLU A 161 26.39 -5.63 2.77
C GLU A 161 27.35 -4.60 2.16
N THR A 162 27.05 -3.31 2.35
CA THR A 162 27.90 -2.21 1.83
C THR A 162 28.98 -1.76 2.80
N GLN A 163 29.01 -2.29 4.03
CA GLN A 163 29.91 -1.86 5.10
C GLN A 163 29.84 -0.34 5.37
N THR A 164 28.64 0.24 5.17
CA THR A 164 28.40 1.68 5.22
C THR A 164 27.50 2.04 6.39
N MET A 165 27.76 3.17 7.04
CA MET A 165 26.86 3.73 8.04
C MET A 165 25.65 4.39 7.38
N VAL A 166 24.45 3.94 7.75
CA VAL A 166 23.17 4.47 7.30
C VAL A 166 22.49 5.16 8.48
N THR A 167 22.05 6.40 8.26
CA THR A 167 21.32 7.19 9.25
C THR A 167 19.85 7.23 8.89
N LEU A 168 18.98 7.01 9.87
CA LEU A 168 17.54 7.24 9.73
C LEU A 168 17.24 8.70 10.06
N GLU A 169 16.90 9.50 9.04
CA GLU A 169 16.70 10.95 9.14
C GLU A 169 15.27 11.32 9.52
N SER A 170 14.29 10.57 9.02
CA SER A 170 12.88 10.81 9.31
C SER A 170 12.10 9.49 9.31
N LEU A 171 11.03 9.46 10.09
CA LEU A 171 10.18 8.30 10.23
C LEU A 171 8.75 8.72 10.55
N THR A 172 7.81 8.24 9.74
CA THR A 172 6.38 8.47 9.94
C THR A 172 5.65 7.15 9.77
N LEU A 173 4.73 6.88 10.69
CA LEU A 173 3.87 5.70 10.68
C LEU A 173 2.41 6.07 10.40
N SER A 174 1.74 5.19 9.68
CA SER A 174 0.30 5.07 9.67
C SER A 174 -0.08 3.60 9.94
N PRO A 175 -1.35 3.29 10.22
CA PRO A 175 -1.79 1.91 10.21
C PRO A 175 -1.58 1.14 8.90
N LEU A 176 -1.29 1.82 7.79
CA LEU A 176 -1.14 1.22 6.47
C LEU A 176 0.30 1.14 5.98
N SER A 177 1.20 1.98 6.49
CA SER A 177 2.57 2.04 5.99
C SER A 177 3.55 2.68 6.97
N VAL A 178 4.83 2.52 6.65
CA VAL A 178 5.92 3.33 7.17
C VAL A 178 6.50 4.15 6.03
N SER A 179 6.74 5.44 6.26
CA SER A 179 7.52 6.29 5.37
C SER A 179 8.76 6.79 6.10
N PHE A 180 9.89 6.82 5.41
CA PHE A 180 11.17 7.11 6.04
C PHE A 180 12.14 7.79 5.07
N THR A 181 13.11 8.49 5.65
CA THR A 181 14.27 9.01 4.93
C THR A 181 15.53 8.38 5.50
N LEU A 182 16.35 7.80 4.64
CA LEU A 182 17.70 7.36 4.99
C LEU A 182 18.71 8.32 4.39
N SER A 183 19.86 8.49 5.04
CA SER A 183 21.02 9.12 4.44
C SER A 183 22.27 8.24 4.62
N TYR A 184 23.16 8.29 3.64
CA TYR A 184 24.38 7.48 3.62
C TYR A 184 25.48 8.18 2.81
N PRO A 185 26.76 7.85 3.02
CA PRO A 185 27.87 8.33 2.21
C PRO A 185 27.65 8.10 0.71
N GLN A 186 27.99 9.09 -0.12
CA GLN A 186 27.84 9.02 -1.58
C GLN A 186 28.62 7.87 -2.24
N ASP A 187 29.71 7.41 -1.62
CA ASP A 187 30.54 6.32 -2.12
C ASP A 187 30.04 4.91 -1.72
N ALA A 188 28.92 4.80 -1.00
CA ALA A 188 28.33 3.55 -0.54
C ALA A 188 27.81 2.63 -1.66
N GLY A 189 27.70 3.14 -2.89
CA GLY A 189 27.09 2.45 -4.02
C GLY A 189 25.57 2.64 -4.10
N SER A 190 24.96 2.10 -5.15
CA SER A 190 23.56 2.37 -5.53
C SER A 190 22.51 1.71 -4.64
N PHE A 191 22.88 0.98 -3.60
CA PHE A 191 21.93 0.20 -2.79
C PHE A 191 22.39 0.07 -1.33
N VAL A 192 21.67 0.71 -0.41
CA VAL A 192 21.77 0.44 1.04
C VAL A 192 20.49 -0.26 1.49
N HIS A 193 20.59 -1.25 2.39
CA HIS A 193 19.40 -1.94 2.87
C HIS A 193 18.59 -1.06 3.83
N TYR A 194 17.28 -1.05 3.62
CA TYR A 194 16.35 -0.23 4.38
C TYR A 194 16.10 -0.76 5.81
N GLU A 195 16.36 -2.05 6.03
CA GLU A 195 16.00 -2.87 7.20
C GLU A 195 15.51 -2.09 8.44
N LEU A 196 14.20 -1.91 8.53
CA LEU A 196 13.49 -1.47 9.74
C LEU A 196 12.63 -2.63 10.23
N THR A 197 12.55 -2.86 11.53
CA THR A 197 11.65 -3.88 12.08
C THR A 197 10.68 -3.25 13.07
N LEU A 198 9.39 -3.35 12.82
CA LEU A 198 8.37 -3.00 13.78
C LEU A 198 8.26 -4.15 14.78
N VAL A 199 8.46 -3.84 16.06
CA VAL A 199 8.30 -4.80 17.16
C VAL A 199 6.96 -4.53 17.83
N CYS A 200 6.09 -5.53 17.83
CA CYS A 200 4.78 -5.45 18.45
C CYS A 200 4.86 -5.77 19.95
N LYS A 201 3.90 -5.26 20.73
CA LYS A 201 3.76 -5.52 22.17
C LYS A 201 3.51 -7.00 22.51
N ASP A 202 3.02 -7.77 21.55
CA ASP A 202 2.84 -9.23 21.67
C ASP A 202 4.12 -10.03 21.35
N GLY A 203 5.22 -9.35 21.01
CA GLY A 203 6.50 -9.95 20.63
C GLY A 203 6.60 -10.35 19.16
N SER A 204 5.54 -10.20 18.36
CA SER A 204 5.61 -10.39 16.91
C SER A 204 6.38 -9.24 16.25
N THR A 205 6.93 -9.51 15.06
CA THR A 205 7.74 -8.53 14.32
C THR A 205 7.29 -8.44 12.87
N VAL A 206 7.37 -7.22 12.31
CA VAL A 206 7.20 -6.98 10.87
C VAL A 206 8.46 -6.29 10.36
N THR A 207 9.21 -7.00 9.52
CA THR A 207 10.45 -6.49 8.92
C THR A 207 10.16 -5.83 7.58
N ILE A 208 10.67 -4.62 7.43
CA ILE A 208 10.59 -3.79 6.23
C ILE A 208 11.93 -3.89 5.51
N ASN A 209 11.95 -4.69 4.45
CA ASN A 209 13.13 -4.95 3.63
C ASN A 209 12.98 -4.43 2.17
N GLY A 210 11.89 -3.72 1.88
CA GLY A 210 11.62 -3.11 0.58
C GLY A 210 10.72 -1.90 0.72
N ALA A 211 10.91 -0.91 -0.15
CA ALA A 211 10.12 0.32 -0.18
C ALA A 211 10.00 0.86 -1.60
N ASN A 212 8.87 1.48 -1.91
CA ASN A 212 8.72 2.34 -3.07
C ASN A 212 9.36 3.69 -2.77
N GLY A 213 10.24 4.16 -3.65
CA GLY A 213 11.04 5.33 -3.34
C GLY A 213 11.98 5.75 -4.45
N TYR A 214 12.80 6.75 -4.13
CA TYR A 214 13.88 7.20 -4.99
C TYR A 214 15.06 7.70 -4.16
N GLY A 215 16.25 7.59 -4.75
CA GLY A 215 17.48 8.21 -4.24
C GLY A 215 17.65 9.64 -4.77
N ASP A 216 18.23 10.51 -3.96
CA ASP A 216 18.53 11.90 -4.27
C ASP A 216 19.89 12.27 -3.67
N PRO A 217 20.79 12.98 -4.37
CA PRO A 217 22.00 13.57 -3.78
C PRO A 217 21.73 14.52 -2.59
N GLY A 218 20.47 14.91 -2.40
CA GLY A 218 20.02 15.66 -1.23
C GLY A 218 20.53 17.09 -1.18
N PRO A 219 20.33 17.77 -0.05
CA PRO A 219 20.65 19.18 0.10
C PRO A 219 22.16 19.46 0.26
N ASP A 220 22.97 18.44 0.55
CA ASP A 220 24.37 18.60 0.95
C ASP A 220 25.31 18.89 -0.24
N GLY A 221 24.86 18.63 -1.46
CA GLY A 221 25.64 18.87 -2.68
C GLY A 221 26.77 17.86 -2.92
N PRO A 222 27.63 18.10 -3.94
CA PRO A 222 28.69 17.16 -4.31
C PRO A 222 29.67 16.87 -3.17
N GLY A 223 29.91 15.58 -2.87
CA GLY A 223 30.74 15.14 -1.74
C GLY A 223 30.02 15.11 -0.38
N GLY A 224 28.71 15.36 -0.37
CA GLY A 224 27.83 15.22 0.79
C GLY A 224 27.28 13.80 0.98
N ARG A 225 26.11 13.70 1.60
CA ARG A 225 25.38 12.43 1.79
C ARG A 225 24.36 12.25 0.67
N ASP A 226 24.18 11.02 0.23
CA ASP A 226 23.02 10.65 -0.59
C ASP A 226 21.86 10.29 0.34
N TYR A 227 20.64 10.50 -0.16
CA TYR A 227 19.40 10.31 0.57
C TYR A 227 18.49 9.33 -0.18
N PHE A 228 17.75 8.52 0.57
CA PHE A 228 16.67 7.71 0.04
C PHE A 228 15.36 8.06 0.72
N TYR A 229 14.34 8.35 -0.08
CA TYR A 229 12.98 8.59 0.39
C TYR A 229 12.16 7.35 0.10
N GLY A 230 11.66 6.68 1.14
CA GLY A 230 10.97 5.40 1.03
C GLY A 230 9.58 5.40 1.67
N VAL A 231 8.68 4.63 1.08
CA VAL A 231 7.41 4.22 1.67
C VAL A 231 7.26 2.71 1.52
N SER A 232 6.94 2.03 2.61
CA SER A 232 6.63 0.60 2.60
C SER A 232 5.26 0.38 3.21
N ALA A 233 4.35 -0.16 2.40
CA ALA A 233 3.00 -0.49 2.85
C ALA A 233 2.97 -1.86 3.54
N PHE A 234 2.14 -1.98 4.57
CA PHE A 234 1.95 -3.25 5.27
C PHE A 234 1.00 -4.14 4.50
N ASP A 235 1.31 -5.43 4.39
CA ASP A 235 0.39 -6.39 3.77
C ASP A 235 -0.99 -6.38 4.44
N ILE A 236 -1.03 -6.22 5.77
CA ILE A 236 -2.25 -6.07 6.55
C ILE A 236 -2.12 -4.82 7.41
N PRO A 237 -3.14 -3.95 7.49
CA PRO A 237 -3.10 -2.79 8.36
C PRO A 237 -2.72 -3.14 9.81
N ILE A 238 -1.75 -2.42 10.37
CA ILE A 238 -1.23 -2.62 11.73
C ILE A 238 -1.69 -1.45 12.60
N PRO A 239 -2.61 -1.64 13.55
CA PRO A 239 -2.96 -0.60 14.51
C PRO A 239 -1.72 -0.11 15.27
N LEU A 240 -1.51 1.22 15.33
CA LEU A 240 -0.30 1.81 15.90
C LEU A 240 -0.12 1.46 17.38
N GLU A 241 -1.22 1.28 18.11
CA GLU A 241 -1.21 0.87 19.52
C GLU A 241 -0.66 -0.54 19.76
N ARG A 242 -0.55 -1.37 18.71
CA ARG A 242 0.11 -2.68 18.79
C ARG A 242 1.63 -2.59 18.70
N ILE A 243 2.16 -1.51 18.12
CA ILE A 243 3.60 -1.30 17.97
C ILE A 243 4.16 -0.86 19.33
N ASP A 244 5.21 -1.53 19.76
CA ASP A 244 5.98 -1.19 20.97
C ASP A 244 7.09 -0.20 20.62
N HIS A 245 7.95 -0.60 19.67
CA HIS A 245 9.04 0.22 19.15
C HIS A 245 9.41 -0.21 17.73
N ILE A 246 10.24 0.59 17.09
CA ILE A 246 10.87 0.27 15.81
C ILE A 246 12.34 -0.02 16.09
N GLN A 247 12.82 -1.16 15.60
CA GLN A 247 14.22 -1.54 15.63
C GLN A 247 14.89 -1.12 14.31
N PHE A 248 15.99 -0.39 14.42
CA PHE A 248 16.85 -0.01 13.31
C PHE A 248 18.31 -0.32 13.68
N GLY A 249 18.82 -1.44 13.19
CA GLY A 249 20.12 -1.95 13.65
C GLY A 249 20.07 -2.33 15.13
N ASP A 250 20.97 -1.76 15.93
CA ASP A 250 20.97 -1.91 17.39
C ASP A 250 20.14 -0.83 18.11
N CYS A 251 19.57 0.13 17.38
CA CYS A 251 18.77 1.21 17.94
C CYS A 251 17.29 0.82 18.09
N SER A 252 16.75 1.01 19.29
CA SER A 252 15.30 0.93 19.55
C SER A 252 14.71 2.34 19.57
N ILE A 253 13.75 2.60 18.69
CA ILE A 253 13.09 3.89 18.48
C ILE A 253 11.66 3.77 18.99
N PHE A 254 11.33 4.51 20.05
CA PHE A 254 10.02 4.44 20.69
C PHE A 254 9.04 5.43 20.09
N LEU A 255 7.78 5.00 19.96
CA LEU A 255 6.70 5.86 19.52
C LEU A 255 6.42 6.92 20.60
N PRO A 256 6.05 8.16 20.22
CA PRO A 256 5.71 9.19 21.20
C PRO A 256 4.47 8.77 22.00
N ASP A 257 4.44 9.16 23.28
CA ASP A 257 3.27 8.96 24.15
C ASP A 257 2.08 9.69 23.52
N THR A 258 1.14 8.91 22.98
CA THR A 258 -0.12 9.45 22.49
C THR A 258 -1.03 9.65 23.70
N THR A 259 -0.94 10.82 24.34
CA THR A 259 -2.01 11.26 25.24
C THR A 259 -3.33 11.19 24.47
N GLN A 260 -4.26 10.41 25.02
CA GLN A 260 -5.57 10.04 24.46
C GLN A 260 -6.36 11.22 23.91
#